data_AF-A0A8J2TIL9-F1
#
_entry.id   AF-A0A8J2TIL9-F1
#
_cell.length_a   1.000
_cell.length_b   1.000
_cell.length_c   1.000
_cell.angle_alpha   90.00
_cell.angle_beta   90.00
_cell.angle_gamma   90.00
#
_symmetry.space_group_name_H-M   'P 1'
#
loop_
_entity.id
_entity.type
_entity.pdbx_description
1 polymer ?
#
loop_
_entity_poly.entity_id
_entity_poly.type
_entity_poly.pdbx_seq_one_letter_code
_entity_poly.pdbx_strand_id
1 'polypeptide(L)' 'MIRTIEILPEITNERTIYRAICGSVQTTGLTPGQALDSTLQKLSASEDTIVILQRFSSDDLFTER' A
#
# COMPACT_ATOMS: atom_id res chain seq x y z
N MET A 1 4.06 2.90 -19.60
CA MET A 1 5.23 2.83 -18.68
C MET A 1 4.74 2.13 -17.42
N ILE A 2 5.27 0.95 -17.09
CA ILE A 2 4.79 0.19 -15.94
C ILE A 2 5.22 0.91 -14.66
N ARG A 3 4.26 1.16 -13.77
CA ARG A 3 4.50 1.69 -12.41
C ARG A 3 4.27 0.57 -11.41
N THR A 4 5.20 0.43 -10.48
CA THR A 4 5.12 -0.53 -9.38
C THR A 4 4.79 0.20 -8.09
N ILE A 5 3.70 -0.17 -7.44
CA ILE A 5 3.35 0.31 -6.11
C ILE A 5 3.67 -0.78 -5.09
N GLU A 6 4.61 -0.52 -4.18
CA GLU A 6 4.94 -1.39 -3.06
C GLU A 6 4.15 -0.98 -1.83
N ILE A 7 3.50 -1.93 -1.15
CA ILE A 7 2.81 -1.66 0.12
C ILE A 7 3.49 -2.40 1.27
N LEU A 8 3.89 -1.63 2.28
CA LEU A 8 4.63 -2.09 3.46
C LEU A 8 3.83 -1.79 4.74
N PRO A 9 3.74 -2.72 5.70
CA PRO A 9 3.24 -2.42 7.02
C PRO A 9 4.28 -1.61 7.81
N GLU A 10 3.83 -0.56 8.48
CA GLU A 10 4.57 0.15 9.51
C GLU A 10 3.89 -0.10 10.86
N ILE A 11 4.55 -0.88 11.71
CA ILE A 11 4.06 -1.17 13.05
C ILE A 11 4.44 0.03 13.92
N THR A 12 3.44 0.81 14.30
CA THR A 12 3.58 1.82 15.36
C THR A 12 3.16 1.20 16.69
N ASN A 13 3.62 1.76 17.82
CA ASN A 13 3.35 1.23 19.17
C ASN A 13 1.85 1.01 19.49
N GLU A 14 0.94 1.64 18.75
CA GLU A 14 -0.51 1.61 19.01
C GLU A 14 -1.34 0.98 17.88
N ARG A 15 -0.77 0.83 16.67
CA ARG A 15 -1.48 0.27 15.50
C ARG A 15 -0.55 -0.02 14.33
N THR A 16 -0.95 -0.99 13.51
CA THR A 16 -0.37 -1.18 12.18
C THR A 16 -0.94 -0.12 11.24
N ILE A 17 -0.06 0.68 10.63
CA ILE A 17 -0.39 1.51 9.47
C ILE A 17 0.28 0.90 8.24
N TYR A 18 -0.14 1.30 7.04
CA TYR A 18 0.42 0.81 5.79
C TYR A 18 0.95 1.97 4.98
N ARG A 19 2.14 1.82 4.41
CA ARG A 19 2.76 2.77 3.49
C ARG A 19 2.76 2.19 2.09
N ALA A 20 2.25 2.94 1.14
CA ALA A 20 2.37 2.65 -0.29
C ALA A 20 3.46 3.54 -0.90
N ILE A 21 4.33 2.96 -1.74
CA ILE A 21 5.52 3.59 -2.32
C ILE A 21 5.53 3.34 -3.83
N CYS A 22 5.68 4.39 -4.62
CA CYS A 22 5.86 4.33 -6.07
C CYS A 22 6.89 5.37 -6.49
N GLY A 23 8.15 4.96 -6.63
CA GLY A 23 9.26 5.87 -6.91
C GLY A 23 9.42 6.91 -5.80
N SER A 24 9.25 8.19 -6.12
CA SER A 24 9.32 9.29 -5.15
C SER A 24 7.99 9.59 -4.43
N VAL A 25 6.89 8.95 -4.85
CA VAL A 25 5.57 9.15 -4.24
C VAL A 25 5.36 8.12 -3.14
N GLN A 26 4.96 8.60 -1.97
CA GLN A 26 4.55 7.74 -0.87
C GLN A 26 3.32 8.30 -0.16
N THR A 27 2.48 7.40 0.33
CA THR A 27 1.31 7.71 1.17
C THR A 27 1.13 6.66 2.25
N THR A 28 0.43 7.02 3.32
CA THR A 28 0.10 6.13 4.43
C THR A 28 -1.42 5.96 4.56
N GLY A 29 -1.88 4.81 5.03
CA GLY A 29 -3.27 4.51 5.32
C GLY A 29 -3.41 3.55 6.51
N LEU A 30 -4.61 3.43 7.08
CA LEU A 30 -4.88 2.47 8.15
C LEU A 30 -5.01 1.04 7.59
N THR A 31 -5.32 0.91 6.29
CA THR A 31 -5.36 -0.36 5.56
C THR A 31 -4.46 -0.28 4.32
N PRO A 32 -4.04 -1.42 3.76
CA PRO A 32 -3.33 -1.44 2.48
C PRO A 32 -4.11 -0.73 1.37
N GLY A 33 -5.44 -0.93 1.34
CA GLY A 33 -6.33 -0.28 0.36
C GLY A 33 -6.31 1.24 0.48
N GLN A 34 -6.41 1.78 1.71
CA GLN A 34 -6.36 3.23 1.91
C GLN A 34 -5.02 3.84 1.49
N ALA A 35 -3.92 3.15 1.76
CA ALA A 35 -2.59 3.57 1.31
C ALA A 35 -2.49 3.54 -0.21
N LEU A 36 -3.04 2.52 -0.87
CA LEU A 36 -3.09 2.39 -2.32
C LEU A 36 -3.94 3.48 -2.97
N ASP A 37 -5.17 3.68 -2.52
CA ASP A 37 -6.10 4.67 -3.07
C ASP A 37 -5.48 6.07 -3.04
N SER A 38 -4.85 6.41 -1.91
CA SER A 38 -4.13 7.66 -1.74
C SER A 38 -2.95 7.81 -2.71
N THR A 39 -2.22 6.72 -2.98
CA THR A 39 -1.12 6.72 -3.96
C THR A 39 -1.66 6.89 -5.38
N LEU A 40 -2.71 6.16 -5.75
CA LEU A 40 -3.34 6.23 -7.07
C LEU A 40 -3.87 7.64 -7.35
N GLN A 41 -4.49 8.28 -6.36
CA GLN A 41 -4.96 9.66 -6.46
C GLN A 41 -3.81 10.65 -6.71
N LYS A 42 -2.68 10.52 -5.97
CA LYS A 42 -1.49 11.36 -6.16
C LYS A 42 -0.81 11.14 -7.50
N LEU A 43 -0.81 9.92 -8.00
CA LEU A 43 -0.16 9.55 -9.26
C LEU A 43 -0.98 9.92 -10.50
N SER A 44 -2.24 10.33 -10.33
CA SER A 44 -3.23 10.45 -11.40
C SER A 44 -3.18 9.23 -12.33
N ALA A 45 -3.04 8.05 -11.72
CA ALA A 45 -2.60 6.84 -12.42
C ALA A 45 -3.68 6.36 -13.41
N SER A 46 -3.25 6.01 -14.63
CA SER A 46 -4.08 5.31 -15.62
C SER A 46 -4.03 3.79 -15.41
N GLU A 47 -4.86 3.06 -16.16
CA GLU A 47 -5.15 1.62 -16.03
C GLU A 47 -3.94 0.66 -16.12
N ASP A 48 -2.72 1.14 -16.39
CA ASP A 48 -1.48 0.35 -16.54
C ASP A 48 -0.63 0.27 -15.25
N THR A 49 -1.26 0.26 -14.07
CA THR A 49 -0.54 0.25 -12.78
C THR A 49 -0.46 -1.14 -12.18
N ILE A 50 0.75 -1.61 -11.88
CA ILE A 50 0.99 -2.89 -11.20
C ILE A 50 1.16 -2.64 -9.71
N VAL A 51 0.31 -3.25 -8.90
CA VAL A 51 0.37 -3.17 -7.44
C VAL A 51 1.04 -4.43 -6.90
N ILE A 52 2.14 -4.27 -6.17
CA ILE A 52 2.87 -5.37 -5.52
C ILE A 52 2.72 -5.22 -4.00
N LEU A 53 1.99 -6.15 -3.41
CA LEU A 53 1.84 -6.25 -1.95
C LEU A 53 2.96 -7.15 -1.41
N GLN A 54 4.01 -6.56 -0.84
CA GLN A 54 5.04 -7.33 -0.15
C GLN A 54 4.57 -7.70 1.26
N ARG A 55 4.06 -8.92 1.42
CA ARG A 55 3.71 -9.47 2.73
C ARG A 55 4.94 -10.07 3.40
N PHE A 56 5.18 -9.70 4.65
CA PHE A 56 6.14 -10.39 5.52
C PHE A 56 5.49 -11.51 6.36
N SER A 57 4.16 -11.66 6.35
CA SER A 57 3.46 -12.82 6.93
C SER A 57 2.15 -13.14 6.19
N SER A 58 1.93 -14.43 5.93
CA SER A 58 0.86 -14.99 5.09
C SER A 58 -0.56 -14.94 5.70
N ASP A 59 -0.74 -14.48 6.94
CA ASP A 59 -1.98 -14.77 7.68
C ASP A 59 -2.99 -13.61 7.81
N ASP A 60 -2.60 -12.34 7.65
CA ASP A 60 -3.50 -11.21 7.99
C ASP A 60 -4.48 -10.69 6.91
N LEU A 61 -4.52 -11.25 5.69
CA LEU A 61 -5.38 -10.74 4.60
C LEU A 61 -6.80 -11.33 4.57
N PHE A 62 -7.05 -12.45 5.25
CA PHE A 62 -8.35 -13.15 5.25
C PHE A 62 -8.95 -13.35 6.64
N THR A 63 -8.30 -12.81 7.67
CA THR A 63 -8.77 -13.00 9.03
C THR A 63 -9.51 -11.75 9.46
N GLU A 64 -10.85 -11.84 9.51
CA GLU A 64 -11.67 -10.89 10.25
C GLU A 64 -11.19 -10.90 11.71
N ARG A 65 -10.69 -9.76 12.19
CA ARG A 65 -10.46 -9.52 13.61
C ARG A 65 -11.43 -8.45 14.10
#